data_AF-A0A7X8BG38-F1
#
_entry.id   AF-A0A7X8BG38-F1
#
_cell.length_a   1.000
_cell.length_b   1.000
_cell.length_c   1.000
_cell.angle_alpha   90.00
_cell.angle_beta   90.00
_cell.angle_gamma   90.00
#
_symmetry.space_group_name_H-M   'P 1'
#
loop_
_entity.id
_entity.type
_entity.pdbx_description
1 polymer ?
#
loop_
_entity_poly.entity_id
_entity_poly.type
_entity_poly.pdbx_seq_one_letter_code
_entity_poly.pdbx_strand_id
1 'polypeptide(L)'
;GVVTAAVVSFVWNARPEVLAAAAHNSQIQGVPLRKVLVGLGLAAAITGGLLSWFASSYPDGLEWSMAKTSGKEELEAPAEGIHGALAVLQEKLAFLPDYGFRKSGSEESPAETKEEASPWPAVDGGTTVSGLVGGALTLLLAGMVGFVLRGLALRQRQ
;
A
#
# COMPACT_ATOMS: atom_id res chain seq x y z
N GLY A 1 14.15 -5.62 5.54
CA GLY A 1 15.59 -5.46 5.78
C GLY A 1 16.24 -4.58 4.73
N VAL A 2 16.47 -5.11 3.53
CA VAL A 2 17.19 -4.42 2.45
C VAL A 2 16.54 -3.10 2.02
N VAL A 3 15.23 -3.10 1.81
CA VAL A 3 14.47 -1.89 1.40
C VAL A 3 14.62 -0.76 2.42
N THR A 4 14.41 -1.04 3.70
CA THR A 4 14.63 -0.09 4.79
C THR A 4 16.06 0.43 4.85
N ALA A 5 17.06 -0.44 4.67
CA ALA A 5 18.46 -0.03 4.64
C ALA A 5 18.75 0.90 3.44
N ALA A 6 18.18 0.62 2.27
CA ALA A 6 18.31 1.48 1.09
C ALA A 6 17.69 2.87 1.33
N VAL A 7 16.52 2.94 1.95
CA VAL A 7 15.88 4.22 2.30
C VAL A 7 16.73 5.02 3.29
N VAL A 8 17.23 4.37 4.36
CA VAL A 8 18.09 5.04 5.35
C VAL A 8 19.39 5.53 4.73
N SER A 9 20.05 4.70 3.91
CA SER A 9 21.28 5.08 3.19
C SER A 9 21.04 6.21 2.18
N PHE A 10 19.89 6.22 1.49
CA PHE A 10 19.51 7.32 0.61
C PHE A 10 19.36 8.63 1.41
N VAL A 11 18.65 8.60 2.54
CA VAL A 11 18.49 9.78 3.41
C VAL A 11 19.87 10.24 3.93
N TRP A 12 20.73 9.30 4.33
CA TRP A 12 22.09 9.59 4.76
C TRP A 12 22.90 10.31 3.69
N ASN A 13 22.90 9.83 2.45
CA ASN A 13 23.64 10.46 1.35
C ASN A 13 23.03 11.78 0.90
N ALA A 14 21.70 11.88 0.89
CA ALA A 14 21.00 13.08 0.43
C ALA A 14 21.07 14.20 1.46
N ARG A 15 20.88 13.90 2.75
CA ARG A 15 20.83 14.86 3.87
C ARG A 15 21.27 14.21 5.19
N PRO A 16 22.60 14.07 5.43
CA PRO A 16 23.11 13.47 6.66
C PRO A 16 22.74 14.28 7.92
N GLU A 17 22.42 15.57 7.76
CA GLU A 17 22.04 16.45 8.86
C GLU A 17 20.74 16.02 9.55
N VAL A 18 19.84 15.34 8.82
CA VAL A 18 18.57 14.83 9.37
C VAL A 18 18.83 13.71 10.39
N LEU A 19 19.76 12.81 10.06
CA LEU A 19 20.13 11.71 10.94
C LEU A 19 21.02 12.19 12.11
N ALA A 20 21.91 13.15 11.85
CA ALA A 20 22.73 13.76 12.90
C ALA A 20 21.87 14.54 13.93
N ALA A 21 20.89 15.31 13.48
CA ALA A 21 19.97 16.02 14.37
C ALA A 21 19.10 15.05 15.19
N ALA A 22 18.65 13.95 14.58
CA ALA A 22 17.95 12.88 15.29
C ALA A 22 18.83 12.21 16.36
N ALA A 23 20.11 11.95 16.05
CA ALA A 23 21.07 11.34 16.98
C ALA A 23 21.40 12.25 18.17
N HIS A 24 21.47 13.57 17.95
CA HIS A 24 21.81 14.55 18.99
C HIS A 24 20.58 15.17 19.68
N ASN A 25 19.36 14.70 19.36
CA ASN A 25 18.08 15.25 19.82
C ASN A 25 18.01 16.79 19.67
N SER A 26 18.70 17.32 18.67
CA SER A 26 18.84 18.75 18.42
C SER A 26 17.81 19.19 17.38
N GLN A 27 17.32 20.42 17.53
CA GLN A 27 16.27 20.92 16.65
C GLN A 27 16.85 21.12 15.25
N ILE A 28 16.22 20.51 14.23
CA ILE A 28 16.56 20.72 12.82
C ILE A 28 16.27 22.20 12.49
N GLN A 29 17.28 23.07 12.55
CA GLN A 29 17.16 24.49 12.22
C GLN A 29 17.59 24.73 10.77
N GLY A 30 16.72 25.33 9.96
CA GLY A 30 17.08 25.89 8.65
C GLY A 30 17.30 24.90 7.50
N VAL A 31 17.05 23.59 7.67
CA VAL A 31 17.30 22.62 6.59
C VAL A 31 16.06 22.48 5.67
N PRO A 32 16.19 22.76 4.36
CA PRO A 32 15.08 22.58 3.42
C PRO A 32 14.85 21.09 3.12
N LEU A 33 14.01 20.44 3.93
CA LEU A 33 13.56 19.04 3.79
C LEU A 33 12.76 18.77 2.49
N ARG A 34 12.37 19.83 1.78
CA ARG A 34 11.58 19.76 0.55
C ARG A 34 12.16 18.79 -0.47
N LYS A 35 13.49 18.77 -0.67
CA LYS A 35 14.13 17.87 -1.66
C LYS A 35 14.00 16.39 -1.29
N VAL A 36 14.12 16.06 0.00
CA VAL A 36 14.00 14.66 0.48
C VAL A 36 12.55 14.20 0.36
N LEU A 37 11.60 15.04 0.77
CA LEU A 37 10.17 14.73 0.66
C LEU A 37 9.72 14.56 -0.79
N VAL A 38 10.20 15.42 -1.70
CA VAL A 38 9.93 15.28 -3.14
C VAL A 38 10.53 13.99 -3.69
N GLY A 39 11.78 13.66 -3.32
CA GLY A 39 12.41 12.40 -3.73
C GLY A 39 11.65 11.16 -3.24
N LEU A 40 11.24 11.15 -1.97
CA LEU A 40 10.48 10.04 -1.38
C LEU A 40 9.07 9.94 -1.98
N GLY A 41 8.40 11.07 -2.22
CA GLY A 41 7.10 11.11 -2.87
C GLY A 41 7.15 10.62 -4.32
N LEU A 42 8.19 11.00 -5.07
CA LEU A 42 8.40 10.48 -6.41
C LEU A 42 8.68 8.98 -6.41
N ALA A 43 9.52 8.50 -5.48
CA ALA A 43 9.76 7.08 -5.32
C ALA A 43 8.46 6.32 -5.00
N ALA A 44 7.63 6.83 -4.09
CA ALA A 44 6.33 6.24 -3.76
C ALA A 44 5.38 6.20 -4.97
N ALA A 45 5.35 7.26 -5.79
CA ALA A 45 4.54 7.31 -7.00
C ALA A 45 5.02 6.30 -8.06
N ILE A 46 6.34 6.19 -8.25
CA ILE A 46 6.93 5.19 -9.16
C ILE A 46 6.65 3.78 -8.66
N THR A 47 6.82 3.51 -7.37
CA THR A 47 6.60 2.17 -6.82
C THR A 47 5.13 1.78 -6.82
N GLY A 48 4.22 2.72 -6.51
CA GLY A 48 2.78 2.46 -6.51
C GLY A 48 2.15 2.45 -7.90
N GLY A 49 2.73 3.17 -8.87
CA GLY A 49 2.19 3.26 -10.22
C GLY A 49 2.82 2.28 -11.23
N LEU A 50 4.14 2.16 -11.24
CA LEU A 50 4.87 1.38 -12.25
C LEU A 50 5.28 0.00 -11.73
N LEU A 51 5.79 -0.08 -10.49
CA LEU A 51 6.21 -1.36 -9.93
C LEU A 51 5.02 -2.22 -9.48
N SER A 52 3.82 -1.65 -9.34
CA SER A 52 2.59 -2.40 -9.07
C SER A 52 2.23 -3.36 -10.21
N TRP A 53 2.59 -3.05 -11.47
CA TRP A 53 2.38 -3.96 -12.61
C TRP A 53 3.21 -5.24 -12.54
N PHE A 54 4.28 -5.24 -11.74
CA PHE A 54 5.12 -6.41 -11.51
C PHE A 54 4.61 -7.26 -10.34
N ALA A 55 3.45 -6.91 -9.75
CA ALA A 55 2.74 -7.80 -8.85
C ALA A 55 2.52 -9.16 -9.54
N SER A 56 2.62 -10.23 -8.74
CA SER A 56 2.50 -11.59 -9.25
C SER A 56 1.08 -11.81 -9.78
N SER A 57 0.97 -12.24 -11.03
CA SER A 57 -0.28 -12.81 -11.59
C SER A 57 -0.47 -14.29 -11.22
N TYR A 58 0.45 -14.86 -10.43
CA TYR A 58 0.38 -16.24 -9.97
C TYR A 58 -0.26 -16.32 -8.58
N PRO A 59 -0.94 -17.45 -8.30
CA PRO A 59 -1.57 -17.74 -7.01
C PRO A 59 -0.62 -17.47 -5.86
N ASP A 60 -1.13 -16.81 -4.83
CA ASP A 60 -0.31 -16.41 -3.69
C ASP A 60 0.02 -17.61 -2.78
N GLY A 61 0.94 -17.41 -1.83
CA GLY A 61 1.34 -18.47 -0.90
C GLY A 61 0.21 -18.93 0.04
N LEU A 62 -0.85 -18.12 0.16
CA LEU A 62 -2.03 -18.44 0.96
C LEU A 62 -2.91 -19.42 0.19
N GLU A 63 -3.21 -19.16 -1.08
CA GLU A 63 -3.92 -20.08 -1.98
C GLU A 63 -3.19 -21.41 -2.09
N TRP A 64 -1.86 -21.42 -2.19
CA TRP A 64 -1.07 -22.66 -2.18
C TRP A 64 -1.26 -23.47 -0.89
N SER A 65 -1.30 -22.77 0.24
CA SER A 65 -1.52 -23.41 1.54
C SER A 65 -2.96 -23.90 1.69
N MET A 66 -3.94 -23.16 1.18
CA MET A 66 -5.36 -23.55 1.18
C MET A 66 -5.63 -24.72 0.24
N ALA A 67 -5.08 -24.72 -0.97
CA ALA A 67 -5.17 -25.81 -1.92
C ALA A 67 -4.58 -27.10 -1.33
N LYS A 68 -3.44 -27.00 -0.63
CA LYS A 68 -2.80 -28.16 0.00
C LYS A 68 -3.57 -28.72 1.19
N THR A 69 -4.29 -27.88 1.92
CA THR A 69 -4.99 -28.26 3.15
C THR A 69 -6.45 -28.65 2.92
N SER A 70 -7.18 -27.91 2.10
CA SER A 70 -8.61 -28.09 1.83
C SER A 70 -8.89 -28.87 0.53
N GLY A 71 -7.90 -28.97 -0.36
CA GLY A 71 -8.07 -29.54 -1.69
C GLY A 71 -8.79 -28.61 -2.68
N LYS A 72 -9.18 -27.40 -2.26
CA LYS A 72 -9.75 -26.34 -3.11
C LYS A 72 -8.83 -25.11 -3.08
N GLU A 73 -8.66 -24.46 -4.24
CA GLU A 73 -7.88 -23.20 -4.35
C GLU A 73 -8.61 -22.04 -3.67
N GLU A 74 -9.95 -22.01 -3.74
CA GLU A 74 -10.80 -21.09 -3.00
C GLU A 74 -11.79 -21.81 -2.09
N LEU A 75 -11.95 -21.31 -0.86
CA LEU A 75 -12.97 -21.78 0.06
C LEU A 75 -14.26 -20.99 -0.17
N GLU A 76 -15.36 -21.70 -0.40
CA GLU A 76 -16.70 -21.10 -0.38
C GLU A 76 -16.97 -20.50 1.00
N ALA A 77 -16.88 -19.17 1.08
CA ALA A 77 -17.15 -18.45 2.32
C ALA A 77 -18.63 -18.64 2.68
N PRO A 78 -18.97 -19.00 3.94
CA PRO A 78 -20.36 -19.06 4.36
C PRO A 78 -21.05 -17.71 4.13
N ALA A 79 -22.09 -17.71 3.30
CA ALA A 79 -22.85 -16.51 2.97
C ALA A 79 -23.57 -15.91 4.21
N GLU A 80 -23.78 -16.73 5.24
CA GLU A 80 -24.45 -16.34 6.47
C GLU A 80 -23.49 -16.12 7.64
N GLY A 81 -23.91 -15.25 8.57
CA GLY A 81 -23.14 -14.94 9.78
C GLY A 81 -22.13 -13.81 9.60
N ILE A 82 -21.07 -13.84 10.41
CA ILE A 82 -20.10 -12.73 10.53
C ILE A 82 -19.31 -12.54 9.22
N HIS A 83 -18.98 -13.64 8.51
CA HIS A 83 -18.26 -13.58 7.22
C HIS A 83 -19.08 -12.87 6.14
N GLY A 84 -20.36 -13.24 5.99
CA GLY A 84 -21.27 -12.55 5.05
C GLY A 84 -21.47 -11.07 5.39
N ALA A 85 -21.65 -10.73 6.68
CA ALA A 85 -21.79 -9.33 7.10
C ALA A 85 -20.53 -8.49 6.81
N LEU A 86 -19.34 -9.05 7.05
CA LEU A 86 -18.05 -8.42 6.72
C LEU A 86 -17.85 -8.30 5.21
N ALA A 87 -18.24 -9.32 4.44
CA ALA A 87 -18.14 -9.29 2.98
C ALA A 87 -19.01 -8.17 2.38
N VAL A 88 -20.26 -8.03 2.85
CA VAL A 88 -21.15 -6.92 2.43
C VAL A 88 -20.58 -5.56 2.83
N LEU A 89 -19.98 -5.46 4.02
CA LEU A 89 -19.35 -4.21 4.46
C LEU A 89 -18.11 -3.89 3.61
N GLN A 90 -17.27 -4.90 3.34
CA GLN A 90 -16.10 -4.79 2.48
C GLN A 90 -16.50 -4.35 1.08
N GLU A 91 -17.50 -4.98 0.45
CA GLU A 91 -17.96 -4.62 -0.89
C GLU A 91 -18.45 -3.16 -0.95
N LYS A 92 -19.16 -2.71 0.09
CA LYS A 92 -19.61 -1.31 0.19
C LYS A 92 -18.44 -0.34 0.35
N LEU A 93 -17.42 -0.69 1.14
CA LEU A 93 -16.24 0.13 1.40
C LEU A 93 -15.16 0.02 0.32
N ALA A 94 -15.18 -1.03 -0.50
CA ALA A 94 -14.23 -1.28 -1.58
C ALA A 94 -14.49 -0.28 -2.72
N PHE A 95 -13.77 0.83 -2.66
CA PHE A 95 -13.81 1.86 -3.70
C PHE A 95 -13.16 1.36 -5.00
N LEU A 96 -12.08 0.57 -4.91
CA LEU A 96 -11.52 -0.22 -6.01
C LEU A 96 -11.57 -1.71 -5.65
N PRO A 97 -12.64 -2.45 -6.02
CA PRO A 97 -12.67 -3.90 -5.86
C PRO A 97 -11.57 -4.54 -6.72
N ASP A 98 -10.85 -5.50 -6.15
CA ASP A 98 -9.75 -6.23 -6.80
C ASP A 98 -8.73 -5.33 -7.50
N TYR A 99 -8.43 -4.17 -6.87
CA TYR A 99 -7.53 -3.15 -7.42
C TYR A 99 -8.00 -2.52 -8.74
N GLY A 100 -9.24 -2.77 -9.17
CA GLY A 100 -9.86 -2.27 -10.39
C GLY A 100 -11.02 -1.30 -10.15
N PHE A 101 -11.59 -0.76 -11.23
CA PHE A 101 -12.78 0.09 -11.16
C PHE A 101 -14.06 -0.75 -11.04
N ARG A 102 -15.05 -0.28 -10.27
CA ARG A 102 -16.38 -0.91 -10.24
C ARG A 102 -16.97 -0.91 -11.65
N LYS A 103 -17.29 -2.09 -12.18
CA LYS A 103 -18.00 -2.24 -13.46
C LYS A 103 -19.46 -1.82 -13.25
N SER A 104 -19.82 -0.64 -13.73
CA SER A 104 -21.18 -0.11 -13.62
C SER A 104 -22.06 -0.64 -14.76
N GLY A 105 -22.87 -1.67 -14.47
CA GLY A 105 -24.07 -2.04 -15.23
C GLY A 105 -23.85 -2.90 -16.47
N SER A 106 -24.60 -4.02 -16.52
CA SER A 106 -24.77 -4.95 -17.64
C SER A 106 -23.54 -5.74 -18.08
N GLU A 107 -23.12 -6.67 -17.22
CA GLU A 107 -22.74 -8.05 -17.60
C GLU A 107 -22.73 -8.87 -16.30
N GLU A 108 -23.93 -9.33 -15.90
CA GLU A 108 -24.01 -10.57 -15.12
C GLU A 108 -23.54 -11.68 -16.06
N SER A 109 -22.26 -12.02 -15.96
CA SER A 109 -21.80 -13.35 -16.28
C SER A 109 -21.10 -13.85 -15.03
N PRO A 110 -21.60 -14.90 -14.35
CA PRO A 110 -20.82 -15.64 -13.38
C PRO A 110 -19.76 -16.44 -14.15
N ALA A 111 -18.71 -15.74 -14.56
CA ALA A 111 -17.42 -16.34 -14.78
C ALA A 111 -16.57 -15.80 -13.62
N GLU A 112 -16.26 -16.56 -12.57
CA GLU A 112 -15.30 -17.67 -12.69
C GLU A 112 -14.47 -17.54 -13.97
N THR A 113 -13.89 -16.36 -14.16
CA THR A 113 -12.79 -16.19 -15.07
C THR A 113 -11.69 -16.93 -14.34
N LYS A 114 -11.49 -18.20 -14.71
CA LYS A 114 -10.24 -18.90 -14.46
C LYS A 114 -9.14 -17.86 -14.59
N GLU A 115 -8.36 -17.69 -13.53
CA GLU A 115 -7.14 -16.91 -13.58
C GLU A 115 -6.17 -17.60 -14.55
N GLU A 116 -6.43 -17.48 -15.85
CA GLU A 116 -5.39 -17.67 -16.83
C GLU A 116 -4.42 -16.53 -16.58
N ALA A 117 -3.25 -16.90 -16.04
CA ALA A 117 -2.15 -16.02 -15.71
C ALA A 117 -1.99 -14.98 -16.82
N SER A 118 -2.46 -13.76 -16.54
CA SER A 118 -2.28 -12.64 -17.45
C SER A 118 -0.79 -12.46 -17.72
N PRO A 119 -0.38 -12.10 -18.95
CA PRO A 119 1.03 -11.98 -19.31
C PRO A 119 1.73 -11.05 -18.32
N TRP A 120 2.80 -11.54 -17.69
CA TRP A 120 3.57 -10.78 -16.71
C TRP A 120 4.58 -9.88 -17.41
N PRO A 121 4.67 -8.57 -17.11
CA PRO A 121 3.91 -7.84 -16.09
C PRO A 121 2.46 -7.54 -16.50
N ALA A 122 1.52 -7.67 -15.55
CA ALA A 122 0.10 -7.41 -15.75
C ALA A 122 -0.17 -5.89 -15.73
N VAL A 123 0.00 -5.25 -16.88
CA VAL A 123 -0.21 -3.80 -17.03
C VAL A 123 -1.71 -3.50 -16.98
N ASP A 124 -2.15 -2.85 -15.91
CA ASP A 124 -3.53 -2.43 -15.72
C ASP A 124 -3.65 -0.99 -15.18
N GLY A 125 -4.65 -0.27 -15.68
CA GLY A 125 -4.91 1.11 -15.26
C GLY A 125 -5.47 1.18 -13.83
N GLY A 126 -6.29 0.21 -13.44
CA GLY A 126 -6.81 0.07 -12.09
C GLY A 126 -5.70 -0.12 -11.06
N THR A 127 -4.79 -1.07 -11.30
CA THR A 127 -3.67 -1.35 -10.38
C THR A 127 -2.78 -0.13 -10.16
N THR A 128 -2.56 0.67 -11.20
CA THR A 128 -1.86 1.97 -11.11
C THR A 128 -2.58 2.94 -10.17
N VAL A 129 -3.90 3.11 -10.36
CA VAL A 129 -4.72 4.04 -9.56
C VAL A 129 -4.79 3.55 -8.12
N SER A 130 -5.00 2.25 -7.91
CA SER A 130 -5.04 1.64 -6.58
C SER A 130 -3.74 1.87 -5.81
N GLY A 131 -2.58 1.69 -6.45
CA GLY A 131 -1.29 1.87 -5.82
C GLY A 131 -0.97 3.34 -5.52
N LEU A 132 -1.37 4.27 -6.38
CA LEU A 132 -1.26 5.72 -6.10
C LEU A 132 -2.18 6.16 -4.95
N VAL A 133 -3.43 5.69 -4.92
CA VAL A 133 -4.39 6.00 -3.85
C VAL A 133 -3.94 5.41 -2.52
N GLY A 134 -3.49 4.14 -2.52
CA GLY A 134 -2.92 3.50 -1.33
C GLY A 134 -1.66 4.22 -0.83
N GLY A 135 -0.77 4.61 -1.75
CA GLY A 135 0.40 5.44 -1.43
C GLY A 135 0.03 6.79 -0.81
N ALA A 136 -0.98 7.47 -1.35
CA ALA A 136 -1.45 8.74 -0.80
C ALA A 136 -2.05 8.58 0.61
N LEU A 137 -2.88 7.55 0.83
CA LEU A 137 -3.49 7.26 2.13
C LEU A 137 -2.44 6.92 3.19
N THR A 138 -1.42 6.12 2.84
CA THR A 138 -0.32 5.79 3.76
C THR A 138 0.51 7.01 4.15
N LEU A 139 0.82 7.90 3.20
CA LEU A 139 1.51 9.17 3.49
C LEU A 139 0.67 10.09 4.38
N LEU A 140 -0.64 10.17 4.14
CA LEU A 140 -1.57 10.94 4.97
C LEU A 140 -1.54 10.43 6.41
N LEU A 141 -1.68 9.11 6.60
CA LEU A 141 -1.67 8.48 7.92
C LEU A 141 -0.34 8.72 8.64
N ALA A 142 0.79 8.52 7.96
CA ALA A 142 2.11 8.80 8.52
C ALA A 142 2.27 10.27 8.92
N GLY A 143 1.76 11.19 8.10
CA GLY A 143 1.72 12.62 8.39
C GLY A 143 0.89 12.96 9.64
N MET A 144 -0.29 12.34 9.79
CA MET A 144 -1.13 12.52 10.98
C MET A 144 -0.45 12.02 12.26
N VAL A 145 0.18 10.85 12.22
CA VAL A 145 0.95 10.32 13.36
C VAL A 145 2.08 11.28 13.73
N GLY A 146 2.84 11.76 12.75
CA GLY A 146 3.90 12.74 12.97
C GLY A 146 3.38 14.06 13.56
N PHE A 147 2.21 14.53 13.11
CA PHE A 147 1.57 15.73 13.64
C PHE A 147 1.13 15.56 15.10
N VAL A 148 0.49 14.43 15.44
CA VAL A 148 0.08 14.12 16.82
C VAL A 148 1.30 14.06 17.74
N LEU A 149 2.36 13.35 17.34
CA LEU A 149 3.60 13.25 18.10
C LEU A 149 4.25 14.63 18.31
N ARG A 150 4.25 15.48 17.29
CA ARG A 150 4.74 16.87 17.41
C ARG A 150 3.90 17.68 18.39
N GLY A 151 2.57 17.56 18.34
CA GLY A 151 1.67 18.24 19.26
C GLY A 151 1.87 17.82 20.72
N LEU A 152 2.10 16.52 20.95
CA LEU A 152 2.42 15.98 22.27
C LEU A 152 3.79 16.45 22.78
N ALA A 153 4.81 16.46 21.92
CA ALA A 153 6.14 16.95 22.27
C ALA A 153 6.17 18.45 22.60
N LEU A 154 5.36 19.25 21.91
CA LEU A 154 5.21 20.69 22.20
C LEU A 154 4.49 20.93 23.54
N ARG A 155 3.51 20.09 23.91
CA ARG A 155 2.82 20.14 25.21
C ARG A 155 3.72 19.76 26.39
N GLN A 156 4.71 18.89 26.20
CA GLN A 156 5.67 18.51 27.26
C GLN A 156 6.77 19.55 27.50
N ARG A 157 6.94 20.52 26.59
CA ARG A 157 7.92 21.61 26.73
C ARG A 157 7.34 22.89 27.35
N GLN A 158 6.02 22.94 27.57
CA GLN A 158 5.34 23.98 28.35
C GLN A 158 5.08 23.48 29.77
#